data_AF-A0A969VCN5-F1
#
_entry.id   AF-A0A969VCN5-F1
#
_cell.length_a   1.000
_cell.length_b   1.000
_cell.length_c   1.000
_cell.angle_alpha   90.00
_cell.angle_beta   90.00
_cell.angle_gamma   90.00
#
_symmetry.space_group_name_H-M   'P 1'
#
loop_
_entity.id
_entity.type
_entity.pdbx_description
1 polymer ?
#
loop_
_entity_poly.entity_id
_entity_poly.type
_entity_poly.pdbx_seq_one_letter_code
_entity_poly.pdbx_strand_id
1 'polypeptide(L)'
;MNNKLLSALTATAAATALLGATAPAHAFSFGTSGIKFQEDTSVNFKFKESHGGFTSSLGIYTVNDSTIAKVTSLFSETKSSDNGDSNEWKGSLGDTVLGSGSVVFKFLANQVYTLGLASGDNGTVYSTSTLNTNSNGSQQAVFGGSNLWNALNQEMTSTFQAAGQFTDGTGSLSNGSTLISFDDRGNGLDADFQDFTVSAEAVPEPITMTGLAIGFGGLIAARRRRRANKTVS
;
A
#
# COMPACT_ATOMS: atom_id res chain seq x y z
N MET A 1 -51.39 -35.18 -56.50
CA MET A 1 -51.28 -34.29 -55.33
C MET A 1 -49.86 -34.39 -54.79
N ASN A 2 -49.26 -33.23 -54.53
CA ASN A 2 -47.84 -32.96 -54.46
C ASN A 2 -47.20 -33.23 -53.10
N ASN A 3 -45.95 -33.70 -53.18
CA ASN A 3 -44.73 -33.33 -52.47
C ASN A 3 -44.56 -33.50 -50.94
N LYS A 4 -43.46 -34.21 -50.65
CA LYS A 4 -42.73 -34.35 -49.38
C LYS A 4 -41.89 -33.11 -49.05
N LEU A 5 -41.35 -33.11 -47.81
CA LEU A 5 -40.22 -32.32 -47.26
C LEU A 5 -40.54 -30.82 -47.03
N LEU A 6 -40.07 -30.12 -45.98
CA LEU A 6 -38.90 -30.27 -45.12
C LEU A 6 -39.10 -29.47 -43.82
N SER A 7 -38.49 -29.95 -42.75
CA SER A 7 -38.32 -29.29 -41.45
C SER A 7 -37.41 -28.05 -41.55
N ALA A 8 -37.67 -27.02 -40.73
CA ALA A 8 -36.67 -26.04 -40.35
C ALA A 8 -37.02 -25.43 -38.97
N LEU A 9 -36.63 -26.14 -37.91
CA LEU A 9 -36.57 -25.60 -36.56
C LEU A 9 -35.27 -24.77 -36.46
N THR A 10 -35.37 -23.45 -36.58
CA THR A 10 -34.25 -22.54 -36.39
C THR A 10 -33.95 -22.39 -34.90
N ALA A 11 -33.05 -23.22 -34.37
CA ALA A 11 -32.45 -23.01 -33.06
C ALA A 11 -31.32 -21.99 -33.19
N THR A 12 -31.61 -20.73 -32.87
CA THR A 12 -30.57 -19.70 -32.74
C THR A 12 -29.91 -19.85 -31.37
N ALA A 13 -28.86 -20.65 -31.28
CA ALA A 13 -27.98 -20.67 -30.12
C ALA A 13 -27.05 -19.45 -30.17
N ALA A 14 -27.45 -18.36 -29.53
CA ALA A 14 -26.58 -17.22 -29.28
C ALA A 14 -25.64 -17.57 -28.12
N ALA A 15 -24.47 -18.14 -28.43
CA ALA A 15 -23.38 -18.27 -27.48
C ALA A 15 -22.67 -16.92 -27.34
N THR A 16 -23.20 -16.05 -26.47
CA THR A 16 -22.49 -14.85 -26.04
C THR A 16 -21.39 -15.28 -25.08
N ALA A 17 -20.20 -15.59 -25.61
CA ALA A 17 -19.00 -15.70 -24.81
C ALA A 17 -18.62 -14.29 -24.33
N LEU A 18 -19.14 -13.92 -23.15
CA LEU A 18 -18.57 -12.83 -22.35
C LEU A 18 -17.17 -13.27 -21.92
N LEU A 19 -16.18 -12.99 -22.77
CA LEU A 19 -14.80 -12.82 -22.34
C LEU A 19 -14.74 -11.53 -21.52
N GLY A 20 -15.37 -11.54 -20.35
CA GLY A 20 -15.00 -10.63 -19.29
C GLY A 20 -13.56 -10.97 -18.96
N ALA A 21 -12.63 -10.13 -19.40
CA ALA A 21 -11.29 -10.14 -18.86
C ALA A 21 -11.45 -9.82 -17.37
N THR A 22 -11.60 -10.87 -16.55
CA THR A 22 -11.28 -10.79 -15.14
C THR A 22 -9.78 -10.56 -15.14
N ALA A 23 -9.37 -9.29 -15.18
CA ALA A 23 -8.04 -8.94 -14.73
C ALA A 23 -7.86 -9.68 -13.40
N PRO A 24 -6.77 -10.45 -13.22
CA PRO A 24 -6.54 -11.11 -11.95
C PRO A 24 -6.70 -10.03 -10.88
N ALA A 25 -7.57 -10.26 -9.90
CA ALA A 25 -7.63 -9.41 -8.73
C ALA A 25 -6.25 -9.55 -8.08
N HIS A 26 -5.36 -8.61 -8.39
CA HIS A 26 -4.02 -8.58 -7.84
C HIS A 26 -4.20 -8.36 -6.34
N ALA A 27 -4.07 -9.44 -5.57
CA ALA A 27 -4.12 -9.46 -4.12
C ALA A 27 -2.89 -8.72 -3.59
N PHE A 28 -3.01 -7.39 -3.58
CA PHE A 28 -2.11 -6.43 -2.96
C PHE A 28 -2.82 -5.91 -1.70
N SER A 29 -2.10 -5.81 -0.58
CA SER A 29 -2.61 -5.20 0.64
C SER A 29 -1.62 -4.18 1.19
N PHE A 30 -2.12 -3.01 1.58
CA PHE A 30 -1.35 -2.00 2.28
C PHE A 30 -2.23 -1.30 3.30
N GLY A 31 -2.23 -1.77 4.54
CA GLY A 31 -3.14 -1.27 5.57
C GLY A 31 -3.09 -2.05 6.86
N THR A 32 -4.17 -1.99 7.63
CA THR A 32 -4.26 -2.57 8.98
C THR A 32 -4.48 -4.08 9.01
N SER A 33 -4.65 -4.71 7.86
CA SER A 33 -4.68 -6.17 7.70
C SER A 33 -3.31 -6.75 7.29
N GLY A 34 -2.28 -5.90 7.22
CA GLY A 34 -0.93 -6.28 6.79
C GLY A 34 -0.55 -5.70 5.43
N ILE A 35 0.75 -5.71 5.17
CA ILE A 35 1.36 -5.19 3.96
C ILE A 35 1.92 -6.35 3.15
N LYS A 36 1.44 -6.54 1.92
CA LYS A 36 1.90 -7.59 1.02
C LYS A 36 1.74 -7.15 -0.43
N PHE A 37 2.81 -7.29 -1.20
CA PHE A 37 2.84 -7.02 -2.63
C PHE A 37 2.98 -8.33 -3.42
N GLN A 38 2.50 -8.38 -4.65
CA GLN A 38 2.62 -9.56 -5.51
C GLN A 38 3.94 -9.60 -6.30
N GLU A 39 4.47 -8.41 -6.56
CA GLU A 39 5.78 -8.17 -7.14
C GLU A 39 6.62 -7.42 -6.13
N ASP A 40 7.91 -7.34 -6.41
CA ASP A 40 8.77 -6.45 -5.66
C ASP A 40 8.23 -5.01 -5.79
N THR A 41 8.16 -4.26 -4.70
CA THR A 41 7.62 -2.90 -4.76
C THR A 41 8.43 -1.99 -3.86
N SER A 42 8.96 -0.93 -4.46
CA SER A 42 9.63 0.13 -3.71
C SER A 42 8.61 1.15 -3.24
N VAL A 43 8.64 1.48 -1.95
CA VAL A 43 7.78 2.50 -1.35
C VAL A 43 8.67 3.55 -0.71
N ASN A 44 8.42 4.81 -1.04
CA ASN A 44 9.06 5.95 -0.43
C ASN A 44 8.24 6.40 0.79
N PHE A 45 8.82 6.24 1.97
CA PHE A 45 8.30 6.79 3.20
C PHE A 45 8.88 8.18 3.44
N LYS A 46 8.05 9.14 3.80
CA LYS A 46 8.48 10.49 4.20
C LYS A 46 7.91 10.81 5.57
N PHE A 47 8.79 11.20 6.48
CA PHE A 47 8.40 11.67 7.81
C PHE A 47 7.52 12.92 7.68
N LYS A 48 6.49 13.02 8.51
CA LYS A 48 5.65 14.21 8.62
C LYS A 48 5.93 14.91 9.94
N GLU A 49 5.58 14.23 11.03
CA GLU A 49 5.75 14.71 12.38
C GLU A 49 5.58 13.55 13.36
N SER A 50 5.90 13.82 14.61
CA SER A 50 5.66 12.94 15.74
C SER A 50 5.22 13.77 16.94
N HIS A 51 4.55 13.14 17.88
CA HIS A 51 4.11 13.72 19.13
C HIS A 51 4.39 12.70 20.23
N GLY A 52 5.16 13.07 21.24
CA GLY A 52 5.48 12.08 22.27
C GLY A 52 6.29 12.61 23.43
N GLY A 53 5.91 12.21 24.64
CA GLY A 53 6.76 12.39 25.82
C GLY A 53 8.00 11.47 25.81
N PHE A 54 8.00 10.45 24.96
CA PHE A 54 9.05 9.44 24.84
C PHE A 54 9.66 9.45 23.45
N THR A 55 10.84 8.83 23.31
CA THR A 55 11.46 8.60 22.00
C THR A 55 10.91 7.33 21.37
N SER A 56 10.47 7.45 20.13
CA SER A 56 9.89 6.39 19.33
C SER A 56 10.71 6.11 18.08
N SER A 57 10.60 4.89 17.57
CA SER A 57 11.18 4.49 16.30
C SER A 57 10.19 3.70 15.47
N LEU A 58 9.86 4.24 14.30
CA LEU A 58 9.10 3.57 13.27
C LEU A 58 10.01 2.65 12.46
N GLY A 59 9.61 1.40 12.28
CA GLY A 59 10.34 0.40 11.50
C GLY A 59 9.45 -0.51 10.66
N ILE A 60 10.11 -1.27 9.80
CA ILE A 60 9.49 -2.33 8.99
C ILE A 60 9.83 -3.68 9.61
N TYR A 61 8.81 -4.53 9.70
CA TYR A 61 8.91 -5.86 10.28
C TYR A 61 8.36 -6.89 9.28
N THR A 62 9.01 -8.04 9.17
CA THR A 62 8.43 -9.21 8.51
C THR A 62 7.51 -9.94 9.47
N VAL A 63 6.44 -10.50 8.93
CA VAL A 63 5.51 -11.37 9.66
C VAL A 63 5.53 -12.75 9.00
N ASN A 64 5.90 -13.77 9.77
CA ASN A 64 5.84 -15.15 9.34
C ASN A 64 5.08 -15.96 10.40
N ASP A 65 3.86 -16.38 10.07
CA ASP A 65 2.86 -16.90 11.00
C ASP A 65 2.66 -15.95 12.20
N SER A 66 3.21 -16.30 13.36
CA SER A 66 3.15 -15.51 14.60
C SER A 66 4.49 -14.87 14.97
N THR A 67 5.53 -15.07 14.16
CA THR A 67 6.86 -14.51 14.41
C THR A 67 7.00 -13.17 13.72
N ILE A 68 7.29 -12.14 14.51
CA ILE A 68 7.54 -10.78 14.03
C ILE A 68 9.03 -10.50 14.19
N ALA A 69 9.69 -10.07 13.11
CA ALA A 69 11.11 -9.73 13.13
C ALA A 69 11.34 -8.37 12.50
N LYS A 70 12.09 -7.50 13.21
CA LYS A 70 12.47 -6.18 12.69
C LYS A 70 13.44 -6.35 11.51
N VAL A 71 13.12 -5.71 10.40
CA VAL A 71 13.97 -5.66 9.20
C VAL A 71 14.85 -4.43 9.23
N THR A 72 14.24 -3.26 9.42
CA THR A 72 14.94 -1.96 9.43
C THR A 72 14.14 -0.92 10.21
N SER A 73 14.83 0.07 10.78
CA SER A 73 14.20 1.34 11.16
C SER A 73 14.01 2.20 9.91
N LEU A 74 12.90 2.93 9.86
CA LEU A 74 12.64 3.98 8.86
C LEU A 74 13.01 5.34 9.44
N PHE A 75 12.48 5.64 10.63
CA PHE A 75 12.70 6.89 11.33
C PHE A 75 12.87 6.60 12.83
N SER A 76 13.73 7.37 13.47
CA SER A 76 14.00 7.26 14.90
C SER A 76 14.15 8.65 15.47
N GLU A 77 13.46 8.91 16.56
CA GLU A 77 13.64 10.13 17.32
C GLU A 77 14.93 10.05 18.15
N THR A 78 15.62 11.18 18.25
CA THR A 78 16.84 11.31 19.05
C THR A 78 16.59 11.94 20.42
N LYS A 79 15.43 12.58 20.57
CA LYS A 79 14.88 13.18 21.79
C LYS A 79 13.36 13.08 21.72
N SER A 80 12.64 13.27 22.82
CA SER A 80 11.18 13.08 22.84
C SER A 80 10.42 14.09 22.00
N SER A 81 10.88 15.35 21.97
CA SER A 81 10.20 16.43 21.26
C SER A 81 11.15 17.61 21.03
N ASP A 82 10.71 18.55 20.21
CA ASP A 82 11.48 19.76 19.90
C ASP A 82 11.61 20.65 21.15
N ASN A 83 10.51 20.86 21.89
CA ASN A 83 10.45 21.78 23.03
C ASN A 83 9.54 21.30 24.20
N GLY A 84 9.39 19.99 24.40
CA GLY A 84 8.64 19.44 25.53
C GLY A 84 7.13 19.69 25.46
N ASP A 85 6.50 19.93 26.61
CA ASP A 85 5.07 20.21 26.72
C ASP A 85 4.66 21.56 26.12
N SER A 86 5.59 22.50 25.97
CA SER A 86 5.30 23.85 25.47
C SER A 86 4.80 23.90 24.03
N ASN A 87 5.01 22.82 23.26
CA ASN A 87 4.51 22.64 21.91
C ASN A 87 3.82 21.28 21.74
N GLU A 88 3.12 20.81 22.78
CA GLU A 88 2.36 19.56 22.74
C GLU A 88 3.22 18.35 22.36
N TRP A 89 4.47 18.35 22.81
CA TRP A 89 5.44 17.29 22.56
C TRP A 89 5.73 17.05 21.08
N LYS A 90 5.52 18.05 20.23
CA LYS A 90 5.78 17.94 18.80
C LYS A 90 7.26 17.71 18.50
N GLY A 91 7.54 16.73 17.65
CA GLY A 91 8.83 16.41 17.08
C GLY A 91 8.87 16.69 15.58
N SER A 92 9.89 17.45 15.14
CA SER A 92 10.10 17.80 13.74
C SER A 92 11.35 17.19 13.12
N LEU A 93 11.38 17.19 11.79
CA LEU A 93 12.55 16.81 11.02
C LEU A 93 13.67 17.84 11.17
N GLY A 94 14.89 17.36 11.43
CA GLY A 94 16.08 18.18 11.62
C GLY A 94 16.35 18.55 13.07
N ASP A 95 15.41 18.25 13.98
CA ASP A 95 15.58 18.45 15.42
C ASP A 95 15.30 17.15 16.20
N THR A 96 14.03 16.74 16.30
CA THR A 96 13.66 15.49 16.99
C THR A 96 14.02 14.25 16.17
N VAL A 97 13.65 14.24 14.89
CA VAL A 97 14.04 13.20 13.94
C VAL A 97 15.16 13.73 13.04
N LEU A 98 16.30 13.05 13.01
CA LEU A 98 17.44 13.46 12.17
C LEU A 98 17.44 12.72 10.82
N GLY A 99 18.07 13.33 9.81
CA GLY A 99 18.27 12.73 8.48
C GLY A 99 17.52 13.46 7.36
N SER A 100 17.30 12.77 6.24
CA SER A 100 16.64 13.33 5.05
C SER A 100 15.12 13.50 5.20
N GLY A 101 14.52 12.84 6.19
CA GLY A 101 13.06 12.72 6.31
C GLY A 101 12.42 11.87 5.21
N SER A 102 13.21 11.14 4.41
CA SER A 102 12.72 10.27 3.35
C SER A 102 13.56 9.01 3.23
N VAL A 103 12.90 7.85 3.23
CA VAL A 103 13.53 6.53 3.15
C VAL A 103 12.75 5.67 2.17
N VAL A 104 13.43 5.09 1.19
CA VAL A 104 12.84 4.13 0.26
C VAL A 104 13.13 2.72 0.77
N PHE A 105 12.08 1.91 0.89
CA PHE A 105 12.20 0.49 1.20
C PHE A 105 11.60 -0.36 0.08
N LYS A 106 12.30 -1.44 -0.28
CA LYS A 106 11.84 -2.41 -1.26
C LYS A 106 11.18 -3.59 -0.55
N PHE A 107 9.85 -3.66 -0.63
CA PHE A 107 9.08 -4.82 -0.22
C PHE A 107 9.27 -5.94 -1.24
N LEU A 108 9.52 -7.16 -0.76
CA LEU A 108 9.67 -8.32 -1.63
C LEU A 108 8.31 -8.93 -1.97
N ALA A 109 8.21 -9.43 -3.20
CA ALA A 109 7.04 -10.16 -3.68
C ALA A 109 6.62 -11.28 -2.71
N ASN A 110 5.32 -11.36 -2.44
CA ASN A 110 4.66 -12.40 -1.64
C ASN A 110 5.08 -12.51 -0.18
N GLN A 111 5.92 -11.61 0.33
CA GLN A 111 6.27 -11.52 1.74
C GLN A 111 5.27 -10.63 2.49
N VAL A 112 4.88 -11.06 3.70
CA VAL A 112 4.01 -10.27 4.59
C VAL A 112 4.86 -9.41 5.51
N TYR A 113 4.47 -8.14 5.59
CA TYR A 113 5.09 -7.13 6.43
C TYR A 113 4.06 -6.42 7.30
N THR A 114 4.56 -5.75 8.34
CA THR A 114 3.85 -4.75 9.11
C THR A 114 4.80 -3.58 9.36
N LEU A 115 4.24 -2.38 9.51
CA LEU A 115 4.95 -1.30 10.17
C LEU A 115 4.83 -1.49 11.68
N GLY A 116 5.84 -1.05 12.43
CA GLY A 116 5.82 -1.08 13.88
C GLY A 116 6.43 0.18 14.47
N LEU A 117 5.77 0.75 15.47
CA LEU A 117 6.23 1.89 16.25
C LEU A 117 6.70 1.38 17.61
N ALA A 118 8.01 1.50 17.87
CA ALA A 118 8.62 1.08 19.13
C ALA A 118 8.89 2.31 20.02
N SER A 119 8.24 2.35 21.19
CA SER A 119 8.28 3.47 22.13
C SER A 119 9.07 3.13 23.40
N GLY A 120 10.29 2.59 23.23
CA GLY A 120 11.16 2.20 24.33
C GLY A 120 10.53 1.14 25.25
N ASP A 121 10.42 1.46 26.54
CA ASP A 121 9.88 0.57 27.57
C ASP A 121 8.36 0.30 27.42
N ASN A 122 7.64 1.12 26.64
CA ASN A 122 6.22 0.92 26.35
C ASN A 122 5.98 -0.18 25.30
N GLY A 123 7.05 -0.72 24.71
CA GLY A 123 7.00 -1.83 23.77
C GLY A 123 6.80 -1.37 22.33
N THR A 124 6.15 -2.22 21.52
CA THR A 124 5.93 -1.97 20.10
C THR A 124 4.48 -2.24 19.74
N VAL A 125 3.89 -1.28 19.04
CA VAL A 125 2.58 -1.43 18.39
C VAL A 125 2.79 -1.59 16.89
N TYR A 126 1.85 -2.27 16.23
CA TYR A 126 1.95 -2.65 14.84
C TYR A 126 0.79 -2.07 14.04
N SER A 127 1.05 -1.77 12.77
CA SER A 127 -0.01 -1.35 11.85
C SER A 127 -1.03 -2.46 11.63
N THR A 128 -0.60 -3.72 11.63
CA THR A 128 -1.52 -4.86 11.53
C THR A 128 -2.24 -5.08 12.85
N SER A 129 -3.54 -4.78 12.90
CA SER A 129 -4.31 -4.75 14.15
C SER A 129 -4.25 -6.07 14.93
N THR A 130 -4.30 -7.21 14.22
CA THR A 130 -4.27 -8.54 14.85
C THR A 130 -2.95 -8.87 15.55
N LEU A 131 -1.87 -8.13 15.28
CA LEU A 131 -0.57 -8.28 15.97
C LEU A 131 -0.51 -7.51 17.29
N ASN A 132 -1.46 -6.60 17.56
CA ASN A 132 -1.52 -5.81 18.80
C ASN A 132 -2.24 -6.60 19.91
N THR A 133 -1.71 -7.78 20.26
CA THR A 133 -2.33 -8.68 21.25
C THR A 133 -2.46 -8.05 22.63
N ASN A 134 -1.50 -7.20 23.02
CA ASN A 134 -1.54 -6.42 24.27
C ASN A 134 -2.65 -5.36 24.29
N SER A 135 -3.35 -5.16 23.17
CA SER A 135 -4.49 -4.25 23.01
C SER A 135 -5.76 -4.98 22.59
N ASN A 136 -5.84 -6.31 22.78
CA ASN A 136 -6.94 -7.15 22.27
C ASN A 136 -7.14 -7.02 20.76
N GLY A 137 -6.06 -6.79 20.00
CA GLY A 137 -6.10 -6.63 18.56
C GLY A 137 -6.66 -5.29 18.08
N SER A 138 -6.66 -4.26 18.93
CA SER A 138 -7.12 -2.94 18.53
C SER A 138 -6.21 -2.32 17.45
N GLN A 139 -6.81 -1.44 16.66
CA GLN A 139 -6.11 -0.68 15.64
C GLN A 139 -5.20 0.35 16.31
N GLN A 140 -3.93 0.37 15.89
CA GLN A 140 -2.88 1.29 16.40
C GLN A 140 -2.24 2.10 15.28
N ALA A 141 -2.69 1.88 14.03
CA ALA A 141 -2.37 2.73 12.91
C ALA A 141 -3.59 2.96 12.04
N VAL A 142 -3.68 4.14 11.44
CA VAL A 142 -4.70 4.50 10.45
C VAL A 142 -4.03 4.78 9.11
N PHE A 143 -4.72 4.39 8.03
CA PHE A 143 -4.26 4.54 6.65
C PHE A 143 -5.31 5.29 5.84
N GLY A 144 -4.88 6.28 5.06
CA GLY A 144 -5.78 7.01 4.18
C GLY A 144 -5.10 8.06 3.33
N GLY A 145 -5.88 8.73 2.48
CA GLY A 145 -5.40 9.85 1.67
C GLY A 145 -5.50 11.18 2.42
N SER A 146 -5.74 12.26 1.66
CA SER A 146 -5.92 13.61 2.21
C SER A 146 -7.12 13.74 3.17
N ASN A 147 -8.13 12.88 3.03
CA ASN A 147 -9.28 12.84 3.93
C ASN A 147 -8.90 12.41 5.35
N LEU A 148 -7.89 11.55 5.52
CA LEU A 148 -7.39 11.16 6.85
C LEU A 148 -6.74 12.35 7.55
N TRP A 149 -5.90 13.10 6.86
CA TRP A 149 -5.23 14.27 7.44
C TRP A 149 -6.24 15.31 7.97
N ASN A 150 -7.29 15.58 7.20
CA ASN A 150 -8.37 16.45 7.64
C ASN A 150 -9.16 15.86 8.82
N ALA A 151 -9.35 14.53 8.84
CA ALA A 151 -10.08 13.85 9.91
C ALA A 151 -9.31 13.82 11.24
N LEU A 152 -7.97 13.73 11.19
CA LEU A 152 -7.09 13.90 12.36
C LEU A 152 -7.07 15.36 12.86
N ASN A 153 -7.71 16.28 12.13
CA ASN A 153 -7.70 17.72 12.38
C ASN A 153 -6.28 18.26 12.61
N GLN A 154 -5.32 17.65 11.89
CA GLN A 154 -3.93 18.06 11.75
C GLN A 154 -3.08 18.11 13.02
N GLU A 155 -3.57 17.74 14.22
CA GLU A 155 -2.80 17.80 15.49
C GLU A 155 -3.60 17.36 16.76
N MET A 156 -4.78 16.75 16.66
CA MET A 156 -5.63 16.59 17.86
C MET A 156 -5.10 15.55 18.85
N THR A 157 -4.78 15.99 20.08
CA THR A 157 -4.54 15.13 21.27
C THR A 157 -5.81 14.51 21.86
N SER A 158 -6.83 14.26 21.02
CA SER A 158 -8.16 13.84 21.46
C SER A 158 -8.62 12.64 20.66
N THR A 159 -9.35 11.73 21.30
CA THR A 159 -9.68 10.42 20.71
C THR A 159 -10.29 10.51 19.31
N PHE A 160 -9.63 9.81 18.38
CA PHE A 160 -10.03 9.70 16.99
C PHE A 160 -11.05 8.57 16.80
N GLN A 161 -12.33 8.94 16.78
CA GLN A 161 -13.45 7.99 16.75
C GLN A 161 -13.61 7.24 15.42
N ALA A 162 -12.91 7.64 14.36
CA ALA A 162 -13.12 7.11 13.00
C ALA A 162 -12.09 6.05 12.56
N ALA A 163 -11.24 5.54 13.48
CA ALA A 163 -10.13 4.63 13.14
C ALA A 163 -10.52 3.49 12.18
N GLY A 164 -11.65 2.81 12.43
CA GLY A 164 -12.12 1.69 11.61
C GLY A 164 -12.51 2.05 10.17
N GLN A 165 -12.65 3.33 9.83
CA GLN A 165 -12.86 3.81 8.46
C GLN A 165 -11.55 4.00 7.68
N PHE A 166 -10.41 4.06 8.38
CA PHE A 166 -9.08 4.35 7.83
C PHE A 166 -8.17 3.14 7.97
N THR A 167 -8.51 2.07 7.26
CA THR A 167 -7.83 0.77 7.35
C THR A 167 -7.04 0.40 6.10
N ASP A 168 -7.33 1.03 4.96
CA ASP A 168 -6.77 0.70 3.66
C ASP A 168 -6.08 1.90 3.02
N GLY A 169 -4.78 1.75 2.74
CA GLY A 169 -3.95 2.70 2.02
C GLY A 169 -3.63 2.28 0.58
N THR A 170 -4.14 1.14 0.12
CA THR A 170 -3.84 0.55 -1.20
C THR A 170 -4.18 1.51 -2.35
N GLY A 171 -5.39 2.08 -2.33
CA GLY A 171 -5.86 2.97 -3.39
C GLY A 171 -5.09 4.29 -3.47
N SER A 172 -4.69 4.85 -2.34
CA SER A 172 -3.92 6.09 -2.28
C SER A 172 -2.43 5.88 -2.55
N LEU A 173 -1.88 4.69 -2.27
CA LEU A 173 -0.45 4.41 -2.43
C LEU A 173 -0.02 4.47 -3.91
N SER A 174 -0.90 4.06 -4.81
CA SER A 174 -0.68 4.03 -6.26
C SER A 174 -1.11 5.30 -6.98
N ASN A 175 -2.02 6.08 -6.39
CA ASN A 175 -2.57 7.31 -6.97
C ASN A 175 -2.05 8.59 -6.29
N GLY A 176 -0.99 8.47 -5.50
CA GLY A 176 -0.39 9.56 -4.75
C GLY A 176 0.24 9.09 -3.45
N SER A 177 -0.01 9.84 -2.38
CA SER A 177 0.53 9.57 -1.06
C SER A 177 -0.56 9.02 -0.14
N THR A 178 -0.29 7.87 0.48
CA THR A 178 -1.02 7.36 1.64
C THR A 178 -0.40 7.96 2.90
N LEU A 179 -1.19 8.63 3.71
CA LEU A 179 -0.82 8.98 5.06
C LEU A 179 -1.00 7.76 5.98
N ILE A 180 -0.06 7.59 6.89
CA ILE A 180 -0.04 6.54 7.91
C ILE A 180 0.24 7.23 9.23
N SER A 181 -0.66 7.05 10.19
CA SER A 181 -0.57 7.69 11.50
C SER A 181 -0.72 6.65 12.60
N PHE A 182 0.13 6.71 13.62
CA PHE A 182 0.18 5.76 14.73
C PHE A 182 -0.27 6.39 16.03
N ASP A 183 -0.91 5.56 16.86
CA ASP A 183 -1.06 5.75 18.30
C ASP A 183 -0.06 4.79 18.98
N ASP A 184 0.74 5.32 19.90
CA ASP A 184 1.79 4.61 20.63
C ASP A 184 1.32 4.03 21.97
N ARG A 185 0.05 4.28 22.32
CA ARG A 185 -0.67 3.86 23.54
C ARG A 185 -0.26 4.61 24.80
N GLY A 186 0.34 5.78 24.65
CA GLY A 186 0.54 6.74 25.73
C GLY A 186 -0.77 7.06 26.48
N ASN A 187 -0.61 7.62 27.68
CA ASN A 187 -1.64 8.38 28.40
C ASN A 187 -3.07 7.76 28.54
N GLY A 188 -3.19 6.43 28.55
CA GLY A 188 -4.46 5.77 28.82
C GLY A 188 -5.26 5.35 27.58
N LEU A 189 -4.60 5.11 26.44
CA LEU A 189 -5.21 4.61 25.20
C LEU A 189 -6.17 5.63 24.58
N ASP A 190 -5.76 6.89 24.52
CA ASP A 190 -6.55 7.99 23.97
C ASP A 190 -6.82 7.82 22.47
N ALA A 191 -6.15 6.92 21.73
CA ALA A 191 -6.56 6.44 20.40
C ALA A 191 -6.85 7.58 19.40
N ASP A 192 -5.93 8.52 19.38
CA ASP A 192 -5.98 9.77 18.62
C ASP A 192 -5.05 9.75 17.39
N PHE A 193 -4.05 8.86 17.41
CA PHE A 193 -3.21 8.46 16.26
C PHE A 193 -2.33 9.59 15.71
N GLN A 194 -1.82 10.50 16.54
CA GLN A 194 -0.88 11.56 16.11
C GLN A 194 0.56 11.35 16.60
N ASP A 195 0.85 10.26 17.32
CA ASP A 195 2.15 10.09 17.95
C ASP A 195 3.28 9.92 16.95
N PHE A 196 2.97 9.31 15.80
CA PHE A 196 3.94 9.21 14.72
C PHE A 196 3.26 9.16 13.36
N THR A 197 3.53 10.16 12.52
CA THR A 197 2.91 10.27 11.20
C THR A 197 3.94 10.26 10.09
N VAL A 198 3.67 9.44 9.07
CA VAL A 198 4.45 9.37 7.83
C VAL A 198 3.53 9.35 6.62
N SER A 199 4.06 9.75 5.47
CA SER A 199 3.46 9.44 4.18
C SER A 199 4.20 8.29 3.50
N ALA A 200 3.49 7.48 2.74
CA ALA A 200 4.02 6.43 1.88
C ALA A 200 3.51 6.64 0.45
N GLU A 201 4.39 6.43 -0.52
CA GLU A 201 4.11 6.58 -1.95
C GLU A 201 4.83 5.46 -2.70
N ALA A 202 4.13 4.71 -3.56
CA ALA A 202 4.78 3.72 -4.40
C ALA A 202 5.75 4.42 -5.36
N VAL A 203 6.99 3.95 -5.41
CA VAL A 203 7.98 4.42 -6.38
C VAL A 203 7.70 3.68 -7.68
N PRO A 204 7.35 4.37 -8.78
CA PRO A 204 7.12 3.71 -10.06
C PRO A 204 8.35 2.91 -10.46
N GLU A 205 8.18 1.61 -10.68
CA GLU A 205 9.28 0.84 -11.25
C GLU A 205 9.59 1.40 -12.65
N PRO A 206 10.88 1.47 -13.05
CA PRO A 206 11.20 1.72 -14.44
C PRO A 206 10.51 0.62 -15.24
N ILE A 207 9.54 0.99 -16.07
CA ILE A 207 8.75 0.05 -16.88
C ILE A 207 9.76 -0.76 -17.69
N THR A 208 10.09 -1.95 -17.21
CA THR A 208 10.97 -2.84 -17.93
C THR A 208 10.09 -3.38 -19.04
N MET A 209 10.21 -2.76 -20.22
CA MET A 209 9.35 -2.95 -21.39
C MET A 209 9.62 -4.32 -22.05
N THR A 210 9.64 -5.40 -21.25
CA THR A 210 10.10 -6.74 -21.61
C THR A 210 9.04 -7.56 -22.37
N GLY A 211 8.14 -6.92 -23.12
CA GLY A 211 6.98 -7.65 -23.67
C GLY A 211 6.26 -7.09 -24.90
N LEU A 212 6.67 -5.96 -25.49
CA LEU A 212 5.99 -5.40 -26.68
C LEU A 212 6.94 -5.07 -27.84
N ALA A 213 7.96 -5.91 -28.05
CA ALA A 213 8.74 -5.92 -29.30
C ALA A 213 8.25 -6.99 -30.30
N ILE A 214 6.99 -7.42 -30.20
CA ILE A 214 6.36 -8.33 -31.17
C ILE A 214 5.23 -7.57 -31.86
N GLY A 215 5.46 -7.07 -33.08
CA GLY A 215 4.33 -6.56 -33.87
C GLY A 215 4.62 -5.83 -35.17
N PHE A 216 5.74 -5.12 -35.34
CA PHE A 216 5.92 -4.32 -36.57
C PHE A 216 6.70 -5.01 -37.70
N GLY A 217 7.43 -6.09 -37.42
CA GLY A 217 8.18 -6.83 -38.45
C GLY A 217 7.34 -7.75 -39.35
N GLY A 218 6.16 -8.19 -38.91
CA GLY A 218 5.35 -9.20 -39.60
C GLY A 218 4.59 -8.70 -40.84
N LEU A 219 4.27 -7.40 -40.90
CA LEU A 219 3.44 -6.85 -41.98
C LEU A 219 4.22 -6.53 -43.28
N ILE A 220 5.54 -6.42 -43.21
CA ILE A 220 6.37 -6.15 -44.40
C ILE A 220 6.72 -7.47 -45.14
N ALA A 221 6.91 -8.58 -44.41
CA ALA A 221 7.22 -9.87 -45.02
C ALA A 221 6.03 -10.49 -45.80
N ALA A 222 4.79 -10.24 -45.37
CA ALA A 222 3.60 -10.80 -46.02
C ALA A 222 3.26 -10.13 -47.37
N ARG A 223 3.69 -8.87 -47.61
CA ARG A 223 3.43 -8.19 -48.89
C ARG A 223 4.37 -8.62 -50.01
N ARG A 224 5.56 -9.17 -49.71
CA ARG A 224 6.55 -9.53 -50.74
C ARG A 224 6.25 -10.85 -51.45
N ARG A 225 5.53 -11.79 -50.80
CA ARG A 225 5.21 -13.10 -51.43
C ARG A 225 4.05 -13.07 -52.43
N ARG A 226 3.14 -12.08 -52.38
CA ARG A 226 2.00 -12.04 -53.33
C ARG A 226 2.32 -11.47 -54.71
N ARG A 227 3.53 -10.92 -54.92
CA ARG A 227 3.95 -10.37 -56.23
C ARG A 227 4.79 -11.32 -57.08
N ALA A 228 5.14 -12.52 -56.59
CA ALA A 228 6.01 -13.45 -57.32
C ALA A 228 5.27 -14.51 -58.17
N ASN A 229 3.93 -14.62 -58.10
CA ASN A 229 3.18 -15.68 -58.78
C ASN A 229 2.33 -15.20 -59.97
N LYS A 230 2.73 -14.16 -60.71
CA LYS A 230 1.95 -13.68 -61.86
C LYS A 230 2.79 -13.31 -63.09
N THR A 231 3.51 -14.30 -63.61
CA THR A 231 4.08 -14.43 -64.98
C THR A 231 4.75 -15.81 -64.97
N VAL A 232 4.33 -16.83 -65.71
CA VAL A 232 4.45 -17.03 -67.16
C VAL A 232 3.45 -18.10 -67.60
N SER A 233 2.69 -17.84 -68.68
CA SER A 233 2.19 -18.84 -69.64
C SER A 233 2.57 -18.37 -71.03
#